data_AF-A0AB72ZL27-F1
#
_entry.id   AF-A0AB72ZL27-F1
#
_cell.length_a   1.000
_cell.length_b   1.000
_cell.length_c   1.000
_cell.angle_alpha   90.00
_cell.angle_beta   90.00
_cell.angle_gamma   90.00
#
_symmetry.space_group_name_H-M   'P 1'
#
loop_
_entity.id
_entity.type
_entity.pdbx_description
1 polymer ?
#
loop_
_entity_poly.entity_id
_entity_poly.type
_entity_poly.pdbx_seq_one_letter_code
_entity_poly.pdbx_strand_id
1 'polypeptide(L)'
;MSRYSVSEYTGALQALMPMGLVWPRRHDGIQTEVLRALANAYQRSDEDAQDLLSAAFPATATALLPEWEATLGLPDLCARLVRSIA
;
A
#
# COMPACT_ATOMS: atom_id res chain seq x y z
N MET A 1 7.88 1.61 0.66
CA MET A 1 7.99 0.46 1.60
C MET A 1 7.29 0.87 2.88
N SER A 2 6.39 0.04 3.42
CA SER A 2 5.60 0.42 4.60
C SER A 2 6.51 0.91 5.73
N ARG A 3 6.07 1.97 6.40
CA ARG A 3 6.75 2.56 7.56
C ARG A 3 6.72 1.63 8.76
N TYR A 4 5.73 0.74 8.85
CA TYR A 4 5.56 -0.18 9.96
C TYR A 4 5.50 -1.64 9.48
N SER A 5 6.10 -2.53 10.26
CA SER A 5 6.06 -3.97 10.01
C SER A 5 4.68 -4.56 10.35
N VAL A 6 4.40 -5.76 9.80
CA VAL A 6 3.20 -6.54 10.18
C VAL A 6 3.12 -6.76 11.70
N SER A 7 4.25 -6.99 12.39
CA SER A 7 4.25 -7.18 13.84
C SER A 7 3.88 -5.92 14.60
N GLU A 8 4.32 -4.73 14.13
CA GLU A 8 3.92 -3.45 14.72
C GLU A 8 2.44 -3.18 14.53
N TYR A 9 1.90 -3.43 13.33
CA TYR A 9 0.46 -3.35 13.08
C TYR A 9 -0.33 -4.37 13.92
N THR A 10 0.19 -5.59 14.07
CA THR A 10 -0.44 -6.62 14.92
C THR A 10 -0.51 -6.13 16.38
N GLY A 11 0.58 -5.56 16.90
CA GLY A 11 0.62 -4.97 18.23
C GLY A 11 -0.36 -3.81 18.41
N ALA A 12 -0.46 -2.93 17.41
CA ALA A 12 -1.42 -1.84 17.42
C ALA A 12 -2.87 -2.36 17.44
N LEU A 13 -3.20 -3.37 16.62
CA LEU A 13 -4.52 -4.00 16.62
C LEU A 13 -4.83 -4.70 17.96
N GLN A 14 -3.84 -5.35 18.57
CA GLN A 14 -3.98 -5.95 19.90
C GLN A 14 -4.22 -4.91 21.01
N ALA A 15 -3.65 -3.71 20.87
CA ALA A 15 -3.87 -2.60 21.80
C ALA A 15 -5.30 -2.06 21.74
N LEU A 16 -5.97 -2.19 20.59
CA LEU A 16 -7.37 -1.81 20.38
C LEU A 16 -8.38 -2.87 20.81
N MET A 17 -7.94 -4.08 21.12
CA MET A 17 -8.83 -5.12 21.66
C MET A 17 -9.40 -4.69 23.02
N PRO A 18 -10.64 -5.10 23.36
CA PRO A 18 -11.17 -4.92 24.69
C PRO A 18 -10.31 -5.62 25.76
N MET A 19 -10.54 -5.26 27.01
CA MET A 19 -9.88 -5.89 28.15
C MET A 19 -10.65 -7.11 28.66
N GLY A 20 -9.97 -8.01 29.36
CA GLY A 20 -10.57 -9.16 30.03
C GLY A 20 -10.10 -10.52 29.52
N LEU A 21 -10.52 -11.59 30.21
CA LEU A 21 -10.06 -12.96 29.98
C LEU A 21 -10.41 -13.53 28.60
N VAL A 22 -11.44 -12.98 27.94
CA VAL A 22 -11.87 -13.36 26.59
C VAL A 22 -10.93 -12.82 25.51
N TRP A 23 -10.11 -11.81 25.82
CA TRP A 23 -9.22 -11.11 24.87
C TRP A 23 -7.73 -11.29 25.23
N PRO A 24 -7.23 -12.54 25.32
CA PRO A 24 -5.85 -12.80 25.68
C PRO A 24 -4.88 -12.35 24.56
N ARG A 25 -3.85 -11.59 24.94
CA ARG A 25 -2.77 -11.11 24.04
C ARG A 25 -1.64 -12.14 23.89
N ARG A 26 -2.01 -13.42 23.77
CA ARG A 26 -1.05 -14.51 23.63
C ARG A 26 -0.41 -14.49 22.24
N HIS A 27 0.91 -14.56 22.17
CA HIS A 27 1.63 -14.54 20.90
C HIS A 27 1.26 -15.71 19.96
N ASP A 28 0.93 -16.88 20.54
CA ASP A 28 0.58 -18.12 19.85
C ASP A 28 -0.95 -18.36 19.78
N GLY A 29 -1.76 -17.37 20.17
CA GLY A 29 -3.21 -17.50 20.20
C GLY A 29 -3.84 -17.28 18.81
N ILE A 30 -4.91 -18.02 18.52
CA ILE A 30 -5.69 -17.87 17.28
C ILE A 30 -6.13 -16.41 17.06
N GLN A 31 -6.51 -15.71 18.11
CA GLN A 31 -6.89 -14.29 18.02
C GLN A 31 -5.74 -13.42 17.48
N THR A 32 -4.51 -13.65 17.97
CA THR A 32 -3.31 -12.93 17.49
C THR A 32 -3.00 -13.28 16.04
N GLU A 33 -3.17 -14.54 15.62
CA GLU A 33 -2.98 -14.93 14.22
C GLU A 33 -4.01 -14.27 13.29
N VAL A 34 -5.27 -14.16 13.72
CA VAL A 34 -6.30 -13.42 12.99
C VAL A 34 -5.93 -11.94 12.87
N LEU A 35 -5.51 -11.31 13.97
CA LEU A 35 -5.06 -9.91 13.94
C LEU A 35 -3.82 -9.72 13.07
N ARG A 36 -2.89 -10.69 13.05
CA ARG A 36 -1.72 -10.67 12.16
C ARG A 36 -2.14 -10.78 10.70
N ALA A 37 -3.11 -11.63 10.37
CA ALA A 37 -3.66 -11.71 9.02
C ALA A 37 -4.27 -10.36 8.59
N LEU A 38 -5.00 -9.68 9.47
CA LEU A 38 -5.51 -8.33 9.21
C LEU A 38 -4.39 -7.30 9.08
N ALA A 39 -3.34 -7.38 9.92
CA ALA A 39 -2.19 -6.49 9.89
C ALA A 39 -1.46 -6.49 8.54
N ASN A 40 -1.43 -7.62 7.82
CA ASN A 40 -0.87 -7.68 6.45
C ASN A 40 -1.63 -6.76 5.47
N ALA A 41 -2.95 -6.60 5.63
CA ALA A 41 -3.72 -5.68 4.80
C ALA A 41 -3.37 -4.21 5.11
N TYR A 42 -3.13 -3.89 6.39
CA TYR A 42 -2.71 -2.55 6.79
C TYR A 42 -1.30 -2.21 6.28
N GLN A 43 -0.36 -3.16 6.33
CA GLN A 43 0.97 -2.94 5.78
C GLN A 43 0.92 -2.66 4.27
N ARG A 44 0.16 -3.46 3.52
CA ARG A 44 -0.04 -3.22 2.08
C ARG A 44 -0.71 -1.88 1.82
N SER A 45 -1.71 -1.51 2.61
CA SER A 45 -2.37 -0.20 2.46
C SER A 45 -1.43 0.97 2.74
N ASP A 46 -0.47 0.84 3.66
CA ASP A 46 0.55 1.87 3.92
C ASP A 46 1.59 1.92 2.79
N GLU A 47 1.97 0.77 2.22
CA GLU A 47 2.77 0.72 0.98
C GLU A 47 2.08 1.45 -0.16
N ASP A 48 0.82 1.10 -0.44
CA ASP A 48 0.03 1.71 -1.52
C ASP A 48 -0.13 3.22 -1.30
N ALA A 49 -0.31 3.67 -0.05
CA ALA A 49 -0.42 5.09 0.27
C ALA A 49 0.88 5.85 0.02
N GLN A 50 2.04 5.29 0.37
CA GLN A 50 3.33 5.89 0.08
C GLN A 50 3.61 5.93 -1.43
N ASP A 51 3.29 4.84 -2.13
CA ASP A 51 3.45 4.76 -3.58
C ASP A 51 2.58 5.81 -4.26
N LEU A 52 1.34 6.02 -3.78
CA LEU A 52 0.46 7.08 -4.27
C LEU A 52 1.05 8.48 -4.08
N LEU A 53 1.65 8.77 -2.92
CA LEU A 53 2.31 10.07 -2.67
C LEU A 53 3.49 10.29 -3.63
N SER A 54 4.25 9.23 -3.92
CA SER A 54 5.33 9.31 -4.91
C SER A 54 4.78 9.50 -6.33
N ALA A 55 3.69 8.84 -6.67
CA ALA A 55 3.08 8.90 -8.00
C ALA A 55 2.34 10.22 -8.26
N ALA A 56 2.07 11.00 -7.21
CA ALA A 56 1.51 12.34 -7.33
C ALA A 56 2.46 13.33 -8.03
N PHE A 57 3.75 13.00 -8.22
CA PHE A 57 4.68 13.78 -9.01
C PHE A 57 4.99 13.06 -10.34
N PRO A 58 4.88 13.74 -11.50
CA PRO A 58 5.02 13.09 -12.80
C PRO A 58 6.35 12.38 -13.00
N ALA A 59 7.44 12.95 -12.48
CA ALA A 59 8.79 12.41 -12.62
C ALA A 59 9.02 11.08 -11.88
N THR A 60 8.14 10.74 -10.92
CA THR A 60 8.22 9.54 -10.10
C THR A 60 6.99 8.64 -10.26
N ALA A 61 6.07 8.98 -11.16
CA ALA A 61 4.83 8.26 -11.36
C ALA A 61 5.05 6.92 -12.09
N THR A 62 4.71 5.84 -11.42
CA THR A 62 4.58 4.50 -12.02
C THR A 62 3.11 4.13 -12.16
N ALA A 63 2.37 4.09 -11.04
CA ALA A 63 0.95 3.73 -11.02
C ALA A 63 0.05 4.79 -11.69
N LEU A 64 0.36 6.09 -11.50
CA LEU A 64 -0.42 7.20 -12.08
C LEU A 64 0.11 7.67 -13.44
N LEU A 65 1.03 6.94 -14.07
CA LEU A 65 1.59 7.33 -15.37
C LEU A 65 0.50 7.54 -16.44
N PRO A 66 -0.53 6.67 -16.59
CA PRO A 66 -1.58 6.89 -17.58
C PRO A 66 -2.34 8.21 -17.38
N GLU A 67 -2.59 8.59 -16.13
CA GLU A 67 -3.31 9.83 -15.81
C GLU A 67 -2.47 11.07 -16.10
N TRP A 68 -1.17 11.01 -15.83
CA TRP A 68 -0.23 12.06 -16.20
C TRP A 68 -0.08 12.19 -17.71
N GLU A 69 0.01 11.08 -18.43
CA GLU A 69 0.04 11.09 -19.89
C GLU A 69 -1.24 11.74 -20.45
N ALA A 70 -2.41 11.34 -19.97
CA ALA A 70 -3.68 11.94 -20.37
C ALA A 70 -3.75 13.45 -20.10
N THR A 71 -3.29 13.88 -18.92
CA THR A 71 -3.25 15.30 -18.52
C THR A 71 -2.35 16.13 -19.45
N LEU A 72 -1.27 15.55 -19.95
CA LEU A 72 -0.31 16.19 -20.85
C LEU A 72 -0.65 16.00 -22.34
N GLY A 73 -1.75 15.31 -22.67
CA GLY A 73 -2.15 15.00 -24.04
C GLY A 73 -1.27 13.95 -24.73
N LEU A 74 -0.62 13.09 -23.94
CA LEU A 74 0.21 11.99 -24.39
C LEU A 74 -0.58 10.67 -24.50
N PRO A 75 -0.13 9.74 -25.35
CA PRO A 75 0.93 9.91 -26.34
C PRO A 75 0.45 10.76 -27.53
N ASP A 76 1.21 11.78 -27.88
CA ASP A 76 0.96 12.61 -29.06
C ASP A 76 1.38 11.87 -30.35
N LEU A 77 1.26 12.53 -31.51
CA LEU A 77 1.66 11.94 -32.80
C LEU A 77 3.17 11.69 -32.87
N CYS A 78 3.98 12.57 -32.27
CA CYS A 78 5.44 12.44 -32.24
C CYS A 78 5.88 11.21 -31.43
N ALA A 79 5.26 10.97 -30.26
CA ALA A 79 5.52 9.79 -29.44
C ALA A 79 5.00 8.49 -30.09
N ARG A 80 3.91 8.56 -30.87
CA ARG A 80 3.37 7.40 -31.60
C ARG A 80 4.22 6.96 -32.77
N LEU A 81 4.81 7.89 -33.52
CA LEU A 81 5.65 7.56 -34.67
C LEU A 81 6.93 6.83 -34.27
N VAL A 82 7.52 7.13 -33.10
CA VAL A 82 8.69 6.41 -32.58
C VAL A 82 8.43 4.92 -32.32
N ARG A 83 7.21 4.53 -31.93
CA ARG A 83 6.85 3.12 -31.69
C ARG A 83 6.51 2.33 -32.95
N SER A 84 6.27 2.99 -34.10
CA SER A 84 5.91 2.32 -35.36
C SER A 84 7.11 1.94 -36.23
N ILE A 85 8.32 2.40 -35.88
CA ILE A 85 9.56 2.17 -36.66
C ILE A 85 10.44 1.11 -35.97
N ALA A 86 10.00 0.57 -34.83
CA ALA A 86 10.60 -0.58 -34.14
C ALA A 86 9.69 -1.81 -34.28
#